data_AF-A0A4V3D8R1-F1
#
_entry.id   AF-A0A4V3D8R1-F1
#
_cell.length_a   1.000
_cell.length_b   1.000
_cell.length_c   1.000
_cell.angle_alpha   90.00
_cell.angle_beta   90.00
_cell.angle_gamma   90.00
#
_symmetry.space_group_name_H-M   'P 1'
#
loop_
_entity.id
_entity.type
_entity.pdbx_description
1 polymer ?
#
loop_
_entity_poly.entity_id
_entity_poly.type
_entity_poly.pdbx_seq_one_letter_code
_entity_poly.pdbx_strand_id
1 'polypeptide(L)'
;MPDLVLGPAALEQARAGVAAEARRVPAMIDRVTVPRSGLGDLASAGAMMGALDELRRALDAELGAAGSRLDGLDRALDAALTAVQATDRDAAASLAA
;
A
#
# COMPACT_ATOMS: atom_id res chain seq x y z
N MET A 1 -14.79 8.99 -21.15
CA MET A 1 -13.69 8.14 -20.62
C MET A 1 -13.73 6.85 -21.42
N PRO A 2 -12.62 6.35 -21.99
CA PRO A 2 -12.63 5.00 -22.55
C PRO A 2 -12.94 4.01 -21.41
N ASP A 3 -13.92 3.13 -21.62
CA ASP A 3 -14.16 2.00 -20.72
C ASP A 3 -12.89 1.15 -20.69
N LEU A 4 -12.21 1.16 -19.55
CA LEU A 4 -11.14 0.21 -19.29
C LEU A 4 -11.81 -1.16 -19.14
N VAL A 5 -11.79 -1.94 -20.21
CA VAL A 5 -12.16 -3.36 -20.16
C VAL A 5 -11.04 -4.10 -19.43
N LEU A 6 -11.07 -4.06 -18.10
CA LEU A 6 -10.18 -4.84 -17.24
C LEU A 6 -10.74 -6.26 -17.15
N GLY A 7 -10.15 -7.18 -17.92
CA GLY A 7 -10.44 -8.59 -17.78
C GLY A 7 -9.94 -9.15 -16.44
N PRO A 8 -10.41 -10.35 -16.02
CA PRO A 8 -10.04 -10.98 -14.74
C PRO A 8 -8.53 -11.04 -14.48
N ALA A 9 -7.75 -11.39 -15.51
CA ALA A 9 -6.29 -11.46 -15.42
C ALA A 9 -5.63 -10.10 -15.08
N ALA A 10 -6.19 -9.00 -15.58
CA ALA A 10 -5.67 -7.66 -15.29
C ALA A 10 -5.98 -7.25 -13.84
N LEU A 11 -7.15 -7.62 -13.31
CA LEU A 11 -7.50 -7.42 -11.91
C LEU A 11 -6.61 -8.27 -10.98
N GLU A 12 -6.35 -9.52 -11.32
CA GLU A 12 -5.42 -10.38 -10.57
C GLU A 12 -4.00 -9.80 -10.55
N GLN A 13 -3.51 -9.31 -11.70
CA GLN A 13 -2.21 -8.64 -11.79
C GLN A 13 -2.16 -7.36 -10.94
N ALA A 14 -3.23 -6.56 -10.96
CA ALA A 14 -3.35 -5.37 -10.13
C ALA A 14 -3.30 -5.72 -8.63
N ARG A 15 -4.01 -6.76 -8.22
CA ARG A 15 -3.99 -7.27 -6.83
C ARG A 15 -2.60 -7.70 -6.39
N ALA A 16 -1.92 -8.49 -7.20
CA ALA A 16 -0.56 -8.92 -6.91
C ALA A 16 0.40 -7.72 -6.72
N GLY A 17 0.26 -6.68 -7.55
CA GLY A 17 1.00 -5.43 -7.43
C GLY A 17 0.68 -4.67 -6.14
N VAL A 18 -0.61 -4.50 -5.83
CA VAL A 18 -1.07 -3.80 -4.61
C VAL A 18 -0.63 -4.55 -3.35
N ALA A 19 -0.74 -5.88 -3.31
CA ALA A 19 -0.30 -6.69 -2.17
C ALA A 19 1.24 -6.69 -1.98
N ALA A 20 2.00 -6.57 -3.07
CA ALA A 20 3.44 -6.35 -2.98
C ALA A 20 3.75 -4.97 -2.36
N GLU A 21 3.02 -3.94 -2.79
CA GLU A 21 3.23 -2.57 -2.30
C GLU A 21 2.77 -2.39 -0.86
N ALA A 22 1.66 -3.01 -0.47
CA ALA A 22 1.13 -2.99 0.90
C ALA A 22 2.13 -3.53 1.92
N ARG A 23 2.97 -4.49 1.51
CA ARG A 23 4.09 -5.01 2.33
C ARG A 23 5.32 -4.12 2.26
N ARG A 24 5.61 -3.56 1.08
CA ARG A 24 6.82 -2.77 0.83
C ARG A 24 6.80 -1.42 1.54
N VAL A 25 5.68 -0.70 1.46
CA VAL A 25 5.59 0.70 1.92
C VAL A 25 5.82 0.83 3.43
N PRO A 26 5.17 0.05 4.31
CA PRO A 26 5.44 0.11 5.74
C PRO A 26 6.90 -0.22 6.08
N ALA A 27 7.49 -1.21 5.40
CA ALA A 27 8.88 -1.63 5.61
C ALA A 27 9.92 -0.59 5.16
N MET A 28 9.53 0.49 4.48
CA MET A 28 10.46 1.57 4.13
C MET A 28 10.99 2.31 5.37
N ILE A 29 10.26 2.28 6.49
CA ILE A 29 10.69 2.94 7.72
C ILE A 29 12.01 2.38 8.27
N ASP A 30 12.27 1.09 8.04
CA ASP A 30 13.50 0.42 8.49
C ASP A 30 14.76 0.96 7.78
N ARG A 31 14.58 1.66 6.66
CA ARG A 31 15.66 2.33 5.92
C ARG A 31 15.98 3.71 6.49
N VAL A 32 15.07 4.29 7.28
CA VAL A 32 15.25 5.61 7.89
C VAL A 32 16.16 5.46 9.11
N THR A 33 17.44 5.75 8.93
CA THR A 33 18.44 5.69 9.99
C THR A 33 18.72 7.09 10.50
N VAL A 34 18.57 7.32 11.81
CA VAL A 34 18.94 8.59 12.45
C VAL A 34 20.39 8.48 12.94
N PRO A 35 21.37 9.15 12.30
CA PRO A 35 22.76 9.10 12.73
C PRO A 35 22.91 9.77 14.10
N ARG A 36 23.31 8.99 15.10
CA ARG A 36 23.53 9.46 16.48
C ARG A 36 25.00 9.75 16.80
N SER A 37 25.92 9.32 15.94
CA SER A 37 27.36 9.48 16.12
C SER A 37 27.86 10.81 15.53
N GLY A 38 28.60 11.59 16.32
CA GLY A 38 29.31 12.79 15.85
C GLY A 38 28.65 14.12 16.21
N LEU A 39 27.45 14.09 16.80
CA LEU A 39 26.81 15.25 17.39
C LEU A 39 27.32 15.36 18.84
N GLY A 40 28.27 16.25 19.11
CA GLY A 40 28.80 16.48 20.45
C GLY A 40 27.73 16.92 21.46
N ASP A 41 28.12 17.09 22.73
CA ASP A 41 27.26 17.35 23.90
C ASP A 41 26.64 18.76 23.95
N LEU A 42 26.31 19.32 22.78
CA LEU A 42 25.64 20.61 22.65
C LEU A 42 24.13 20.45 22.85
N ALA A 43 23.51 21.38 23.57
CA ALA A 43 22.05 21.42 23.71
C ALA A 43 21.30 21.44 22.36
N SER A 44 21.92 21.99 21.30
CA SER A 44 21.40 21.96 19.93
C SER A 44 21.37 20.55 19.32
N ALA A 45 22.29 19.67 19.69
CA ALA A 45 22.28 18.27 19.27
C ALA A 45 21.08 17.51 19.86
N GLY A 46 20.75 17.77 21.14
CA GLY A 46 19.58 17.20 21.79
C GLY A 46 18.26 17.60 21.12
N ALA A 47 18.09 18.90 20.83
CA ALA A 47 16.91 19.41 20.12
C ALA A 47 16.78 18.83 18.71
N MET A 48 17.89 18.74 17.97
CA MET A 48 17.91 18.15 16.62
C MET A 48 17.57 16.65 16.66
N MET A 49 18.12 15.88 17.60
CA MET A 49 17.78 14.47 17.75
C MET A 49 16.31 14.26 18.11
N GLY A 50 15.75 15.09 18.99
CA GLY A 50 14.32 15.07 19.30
C GLY A 50 13.45 15.31 18.06
N ALA A 51 13.77 16.33 17.26
CA ALA A 51 13.06 16.61 16.01
C ALA A 51 13.18 15.48 14.98
N LEU A 52 14.35 14.82 14.88
CA LEU A 52 14.54 13.68 13.99
C LEU A 52 13.76 12.44 14.45
N ASP A 53 13.69 12.18 15.76
CA ASP A 53 12.87 11.10 16.31
C ASP A 53 11.36 11.37 16.11
N GLU A 54 10.90 12.61 16.26
CA GLU A 54 9.52 13.02 15.94
C GLU A 54 9.20 12.85 14.46
N LEU A 55 10.10 13.31 13.57
CA LEU A 55 9.96 13.12 12.13
C LEU A 55 9.89 11.63 11.77
N ARG A 56 10.75 10.80 12.36
CA ARG A 56 10.73 9.34 12.15
C ARG A 56 9.38 8.73 12.56
N ARG A 57 8.82 9.14 13.69
CA ARG A 57 7.50 8.67 14.15
C ARG A 57 6.37 9.12 13.23
N ALA A 58 6.41 10.36 12.75
CA ALA A 58 5.43 10.86 11.79
C ALA A 58 5.48 10.07 10.47
N LEU A 59 6.69 9.79 9.97
CA LEU A 59 6.89 8.97 8.77
C LEU A 59 6.39 7.54 8.96
N ASP A 60 6.66 6.92 10.11
CA ASP A 60 6.18 5.57 10.45
C ASP A 60 4.64 5.50 10.40
N ALA A 61 3.97 6.48 11.00
CA ALA A 61 2.51 6.57 10.99
C ALA A 61 1.94 6.74 9.57
N GLU A 62 2.54 7.60 8.75
CA GLU A 62 2.10 7.82 7.36
C GLU A 62 2.32 6.58 6.48
N LEU A 63 3.47 5.89 6.63
CA LEU A 63 3.75 4.65 5.90
C LEU A 63 2.81 3.52 6.33
N GLY A 64 2.48 3.41 7.61
CA GLY A 64 1.47 2.47 8.12
C GLY A 64 0.06 2.78 7.59
N ALA A 65 -0.32 4.06 7.54
CA ALA A 65 -1.59 4.49 6.96
C ALA A 65 -1.66 4.19 5.45
N ALA A 66 -0.56 4.40 4.73
CA ALA A 66 -0.45 4.06 3.31
C ALA A 66 -0.58 2.54 3.08
N GLY A 67 0.07 1.71 3.90
CA GLY A 67 -0.10 0.25 3.88
C GLY A 67 -1.56 -0.16 4.07
N SER A 68 -2.24 0.43 5.06
CA SER A 68 -3.66 0.14 5.34
C SER A 68 -4.59 0.52 4.17
N ARG A 69 -4.30 1.63 3.47
CA ARG A 69 -5.04 2.02 2.26
C ARG A 69 -4.83 1.02 1.12
N LEU A 70 -3.61 0.52 0.94
CA LEU A 70 -3.29 -0.51 -0.06
C LEU A 70 -4.01 -1.84 0.26
N ASP A 71 -4.08 -2.26 1.52
CA ASP A 71 -4.89 -3.42 1.92
C ASP A 71 -6.39 -3.22 1.66
N GLY A 72 -6.88 -1.99 1.81
CA GLY A 72 -8.24 -1.63 1.41
C GLY A 72 -8.46 -1.78 -0.10
N LEU A 73 -7.48 -1.35 -0.91
CA LEU A 73 -7.53 -1.49 -2.36
C LEU A 73 -7.46 -2.95 -2.82
N ASP A 74 -6.64 -3.80 -2.20
CA ASP A 74 -6.61 -5.24 -2.55
C ASP A 74 -7.97 -5.90 -2.32
N ARG A 75 -8.63 -5.60 -1.18
CA ARG A 75 -9.98 -6.10 -0.90
C ARG A 75 -11.02 -5.58 -1.90
N ALA A 76 -10.92 -4.33 -2.31
CA ALA A 76 -11.81 -3.76 -3.32
C ALA A 76 -11.61 -4.43 -4.70
N LEU A 77 -10.36 -4.70 -5.08
CA LEU A 77 -10.05 -5.42 -6.31
C LEU A 77 -10.51 -6.89 -6.27
N ASP A 78 -10.41 -7.56 -5.12
CA ASP A 78 -10.92 -8.93 -4.91
C ASP A 78 -12.44 -9.01 -5.08
N ALA A 79 -13.15 -8.04 -4.50
CA ALA A 79 -14.60 -7.91 -4.66
C ALA A 79 -14.98 -7.65 -6.12
N ALA A 80 -14.24 -6.78 -6.82
CA ALA A 80 -14.45 -6.50 -8.24
C ALA A 80 -14.21 -7.74 -9.11
N LEU A 81 -13.13 -8.49 -8.87
CA LEU A 81 -12.84 -9.74 -9.56
C LEU A 81 -13.97 -10.76 -9.38
N THR A 82 -14.44 -10.93 -8.14
CA THR A 82 -15.56 -11.82 -7.82
C THR A 82 -16.83 -11.44 -8.57
N ALA A 83 -17.13 -10.13 -8.66
CA ALA A 83 -18.30 -9.62 -9.37
C ALA A 83 -18.22 -9.84 -10.89
N VAL A 84 -17.03 -9.63 -11.49
CA VAL A 84 -16.80 -9.89 -12.93
C VAL A 84 -16.99 -11.38 -13.22
N GLN A 85 -16.37 -12.26 -12.43
CA GLN A 85 -16.50 -13.71 -12.62
C GLN A 85 -17.92 -14.23 -12.42
N ALA A 86 -18.72 -13.59 -11.54
CA ALA A 86 -20.14 -13.91 -11.39
C ALA A 86 -20.94 -13.53 -12.63
N THR A 87 -20.75 -12.30 -13.12
CA THR A 87 -21.38 -11.80 -14.35
C THR A 87 -21.04 -12.68 -15.56
N ASP A 88 -19.78 -13.08 -15.71
CA ASP A 88 -19.34 -13.96 -16.79
C ASP A 88 -20.00 -15.34 -16.73
N ARG A 89 -20.13 -15.92 -15.53
CA ARG A 89 -20.85 -17.20 -15.34
C ARG A 89 -22.32 -17.10 -15.68
N ASP A 90 -22.99 -16.03 -15.24
CA ASP A 90 -24.42 -15.82 -15.49
C ASP A 90 -24.70 -15.59 -16.98
N ALA A 91 -23.83 -14.84 -17.66
CA ALA A 91 -23.89 -14.65 -19.11
C ALA A 91 -23.68 -15.96 -19.87
N ALA A 92 -22.69 -16.77 -19.47
CA ALA A 92 -22.44 -18.09 -20.07
C ALA A 92 -23.63 -19.05 -19.88
N ALA A 93 -24.26 -19.05 -18.70
CA ALA A 93 -25.46 -19.83 -18.42
C ALA A 93 -26.65 -19.40 -19.28
N SER A 94 -26.82 -18.09 -19.49
CA SER A 94 -27.90 -17.53 -20.32
C SER A 94 -27.75 -17.87 -21.80
N LEU A 95 -26.51 -18.01 -22.29
CA LEU A 95 -26.22 -18.41 -23.67
C LEU A 95 -26.36 -19.92 -23.91
N ALA A 96 -26.33 -20.73 -22.85
CA ALA A 96 -26.48 -22.17 -22.90
C ALA A 96 -27.93 -22.66 -22.73
N ALA A 97 -28.86 -21.75 -22.41
CA ALA A 97 -30.30 -22.00 -22.22
C ALA A 97 -31.09 -21.77 -23.53
#